data_AF-A0A7K7XDT1-F1
#
_entry.id   AF-A0A7K7XDT1-F1
#
_cell.length_a   1.000
_cell.length_b   1.000
_cell.length_c   1.000
_cell.angle_alpha   90.00
_cell.angle_beta   90.00
_cell.angle_gamma   90.00
#
_symmetry.space_group_name_H-M   'P 1'
#
loop_
_entity.id
_entity.type
_entity.pdbx_description
1 polymer ?
#
loop_
_entity_poly.entity_id
_entity_poly.type
_entity_poly.pdbx_seq_one_letter_code
_entity_poly.pdbx_strand_id
1 'polypeptide(L)'
;RLILETLNHIVLLSRTIIEYQQQAQQKEQQLIDIKRKRLALKKEGGQKLQQIQTAMKRQKDKQASASVTEKEKLLKKLEKERQMTTVIQNTFQTIIIGSRVNWAEDPSLKAIVLQLGENI
;
A
#
# COMPACT_ATOMS: atom_id res chain seq x y z
N ARG A 1 3.26 16.03 84.29
CA ARG A 1 2.88 14.76 83.60
C ARG A 1 2.23 15.06 82.25
N LEU A 2 1.11 15.80 82.22
CA LEU A 2 0.38 16.17 81.00
C LEU A 2 1.23 16.85 79.91
N ILE A 3 2.07 17.83 80.26
CA ILE A 3 2.89 18.58 79.29
C ILE A 3 3.86 17.66 78.54
N LEU A 4 4.48 16.70 79.24
CA LEU A 4 5.44 15.78 78.65
C LEU A 4 4.76 14.80 77.68
N GLU A 5 3.58 14.31 78.04
CA GLU A 5 2.76 13.46 77.15
C GLU A 5 2.35 14.22 75.89
N THR A 6 1.89 15.47 76.02
CA THR A 6 1.56 16.31 74.87
C THR A 6 2.77 16.53 73.96
N LEU A 7 3.94 16.81 74.52
CA LEU A 7 5.17 16.97 73.73
C LEU A 7 5.55 15.68 72.99
N ASN A 8 5.43 14.52 73.63
CA ASN A 8 5.67 13.22 72.99
C ASN A 8 4.69 12.97 71.84
N HIS A 9 3.41 13.31 72.01
CA HIS A 9 2.42 13.20 70.94
C HIS A 9 2.70 14.15 69.77
N ILE A 10 3.11 15.39 70.04
CA ILE A 10 3.51 16.34 69.00
C ILE A 10 4.69 15.78 68.20
N VAL A 11 5.73 15.28 68.87
CA VAL A 11 6.91 14.70 68.21
C VAL A 11 6.52 13.48 67.35
N LEU A 12 5.66 12.61 67.86
CA LEU A 12 5.17 11.44 67.12
C LEU A 12 4.41 11.87 65.85
N LEU A 13 3.47 12.82 65.99
CA LEU A 13 2.69 13.33 64.87
C LEU A 13 3.58 14.01 63.84
N SER A 14 4.54 14.84 64.25
CA SER A 14 5.49 15.48 63.35
C SER A 14 6.32 14.45 62.57
N ARG A 15 6.77 13.38 63.22
CA ARG A 15 7.48 12.29 62.54
C ARG A 15 6.60 11.60 61.50
N THR A 16 5.37 11.26 61.86
CA THR A 16 4.42 10.64 60.94
C THR A 16 4.10 11.54 59.74
N ILE A 17 3.96 12.85 59.97
CA ILE A 17 3.75 13.83 58.88
C ILE A 17 4.95 13.82 57.92
N ILE A 18 6.17 13.84 58.44
CA ILE A 18 7.40 13.80 57.61
C ILE A 18 7.45 12.51 56.79
N GLU A 19 7.14 11.36 57.39
CA GLU A 19 7.11 10.06 56.71
C GLU A 19 6.09 10.07 55.55
N TYR A 20 4.88 10.59 55.78
CA TYR A 20 3.87 10.72 54.72
C TYR A 20 4.27 11.71 53.63
N GLN A 21 4.91 12.83 53.97
CA GLN A 21 5.41 13.79 52.99
C GLN A 21 6.48 13.17 52.09
N GLN A 22 7.41 12.39 52.65
CA GLN A 22 8.42 11.68 51.88
C GLN A 22 7.79 10.65 50.94
N GLN A 23 6.81 9.89 51.42
CA GLN A 23 6.08 8.93 50.58
C GLN A 23 5.31 9.63 49.44
N ALA A 24 4.65 10.75 49.74
CA ALA A 24 3.94 11.54 48.73
C ALA A 24 4.90 12.04 47.65
N GLN A 25 6.06 12.58 48.04
CA GLN A 25 7.08 13.05 47.10
C GLN A 25 7.63 11.90 46.23
N GLN A 26 7.87 10.72 46.82
CA GLN A 26 8.31 9.55 46.07
C GLN A 26 7.28 9.12 45.03
N LYS A 27 5.98 9.11 45.41
CA LYS A 27 4.89 8.77 44.48
C LYS A 27 4.73 9.80 43.38
N GLU A 28 4.88 11.08 43.69
CA GLU A 28 4.84 12.15 42.70
C GLU A 28 5.99 12.01 41.69
N GLN A 29 7.19 11.70 42.15
CA GLN A 29 8.33 11.45 41.27
C GLN A 29 8.08 10.24 40.34
N GLN A 30 7.56 9.14 40.89
CA GLN A 30 7.17 7.97 40.08
C GLN A 30 6.12 8.32 39.02
N LEU A 31 5.14 9.15 39.38
CA LEU A 31 4.11 9.60 38.45
C LEU A 31 4.70 10.44 37.31
N ILE A 32 5.65 11.33 37.62
CA ILE A 32 6.36 12.13 36.63
C ILE A 32 7.13 11.22 35.65
N ASP A 33 7.84 10.21 36.16
CA ASP A 33 8.60 9.29 35.32
C ASP A 33 7.70 8.45 34.41
N ILE A 34 6.55 7.98 34.92
CA ILE A 34 5.54 7.30 34.10
C ILE A 34 4.99 8.22 33.00
N LYS A 35 4.69 9.48 33.32
CA LYS A 35 4.22 10.47 32.34
C LYS A 35 5.28 10.72 31.25
N ARG A 36 6.56 10.83 31.62
CA ARG A 36 7.67 10.98 30.68
C ARG A 36 7.79 9.77 29.75
N LYS A 37 7.78 8.55 30.30
CA LYS A 37 7.82 7.31 29.50
C LYS A 37 6.64 7.21 28.55
N ARG A 38 5.43 7.52 29.01
CA ARG A 38 4.22 7.54 28.17
C ARG A 38 4.35 8.53 27.02
N LEU A 39 4.88 9.73 27.27
CA LEU A 39 5.08 10.73 26.22
C LEU A 39 6.09 10.26 25.17
N ALA A 40 7.20 9.66 25.60
CA ALA A 40 8.21 9.09 24.70
C ALA A 40 7.60 8.01 23.80
N LEU A 41 6.85 7.07 24.39
CA LEU A 41 6.15 6.00 23.65
C LEU A 41 5.11 6.57 22.66
N LYS A 42 4.36 7.61 23.05
CA LYS A 42 3.40 8.27 22.15
C LYS A 42 4.10 8.88 20.94
N LYS A 43 5.25 9.52 21.15
CA LYS A 43 6.04 10.12 20.07
C LYS A 43 6.59 9.05 19.14
N GLU A 44 7.21 8.01 19.68
CA GLU A 44 7.75 6.90 18.89
C GLU A 44 6.65 6.15 18.12
N GLY A 45 5.53 5.86 18.78
CA GLY A 45 4.38 5.23 18.14
C GLY A 45 3.80 6.07 17.01
N GLY A 46 3.68 7.39 17.21
CA GLY A 46 3.26 8.33 16.16
C GLY A 46 4.21 8.33 14.95
N GLN A 47 5.53 8.34 15.19
CA GLN A 47 6.53 8.29 14.13
C GLN A 47 6.47 6.95 13.36
N LYS A 48 6.38 5.82 14.05
CA LYS A 48 6.23 4.50 13.43
C LYS A 48 4.95 4.42 12.59
N LEU A 49 3.84 4.95 13.09
CA LEU A 49 2.59 4.98 12.34
C LEU A 49 2.70 5.80 11.06
N GLN A 50 3.35 6.98 11.12
CA GLN A 50 3.62 7.79 9.93
C GLN A 50 4.51 7.07 8.91
N GLN A 51 5.53 6.34 9.37
CA GLN A 51 6.38 5.52 8.49
C GLN A 51 5.57 4.41 7.81
N ILE A 52 4.73 3.71 8.56
CA ILE A 52 3.85 2.65 8.02
C ILE A 52 2.89 3.23 6.96
N GLN A 53 2.24 4.36 7.24
CA GLN A 53 1.35 5.01 6.29
C GLN A 53 2.09 5.44 5.00
N THR A 54 3.30 5.99 5.15
CA THR A 54 4.13 6.41 4.01
C THR A 54 4.58 5.20 3.18
N ALA A 55 4.98 4.11 3.82
CA ALA A 55 5.38 2.87 3.15
C ALA A 55 4.20 2.25 2.38
N MET A 56 3.01 2.17 3.01
CA MET A 56 1.80 1.67 2.35
C MET A 56 1.41 2.51 1.13
N LYS A 57 1.48 3.85 1.23
CA LYS A 57 1.21 4.73 0.10
C LYS A 57 2.18 4.46 -1.06
N ARG A 58 3.48 4.41 -0.78
CA ARG A 58 4.51 4.11 -1.78
C ARG A 58 4.31 2.74 -2.44
N GLN A 59 3.88 1.74 -1.68
CA GLN A 59 3.61 0.40 -2.22
C GLN A 59 2.40 0.43 -3.17
N LYS A 60 1.31 1.10 -2.79
CA LYS A 60 0.14 1.28 -3.65
C LYS A 60 0.49 2.00 -4.94
N ASP A 61 1.26 3.09 -4.86
CA ASP A 61 1.67 3.86 -6.03
C ASP A 61 2.54 3.00 -6.98
N LYS A 62 3.48 2.21 -6.44
CA LYS A 62 4.30 1.26 -7.22
C LYS A 62 3.46 0.17 -7.89
N GLN A 63 2.47 -0.38 -7.17
CA GLN A 63 1.59 -1.41 -7.72
C GLN A 63 0.72 -0.85 -8.83
N ALA A 64 0.19 0.37 -8.65
CA ALA A 64 -0.57 1.07 -9.68
C ALA A 64 0.28 1.30 -10.94
N SER A 65 1.50 1.84 -10.79
CA SER A 65 2.40 2.08 -11.92
C SER A 65 2.78 0.78 -12.65
N ALA A 66 3.09 -0.28 -11.91
CA ALA A 66 3.43 -1.58 -12.49
C ALA A 66 2.26 -2.16 -13.31
N SER A 67 1.04 -2.07 -12.78
CA SER A 67 -0.17 -2.53 -13.48
C SER A 67 -0.44 -1.75 -14.77
N VAL A 68 -0.17 -0.44 -14.79
CA VAL A 68 -0.30 0.40 -15.99
C VAL A 68 0.74 -0.03 -17.03
N THR A 69 2.01 -0.20 -16.62
CA THR A 69 3.08 -0.65 -17.53
C THR A 69 2.80 -2.04 -18.11
N GLU A 70 2.25 -2.97 -17.32
CA GLU A 70 1.87 -4.30 -17.83
C GLU A 70 0.75 -4.23 -18.85
N LYS A 71 -0.29 -3.42 -18.59
CA LYS A 71 -1.38 -3.19 -19.54
C LYS A 71 -0.89 -2.58 -20.85
N GLU A 72 -0.02 -1.58 -20.79
CA GLU A 72 0.59 -0.97 -21.97
C GLU A 72 1.42 -1.98 -22.79
N LYS A 73 2.18 -2.84 -22.12
CA LYS A 73 2.93 -3.92 -22.79
C LYS A 73 2.00 -4.91 -23.47
N LEU A 74 0.89 -5.28 -22.83
CA LEU A 74 -0.09 -6.19 -23.40
C LEU A 74 -0.76 -5.57 -24.64
N LEU A 75 -1.18 -4.30 -24.56
CA LEU A 75 -1.78 -3.57 -25.68
C LEU A 75 -0.81 -3.46 -26.87
N LYS A 76 0.48 -3.17 -26.62
CA LYS A 76 1.50 -3.14 -27.68
C LYS A 76 1.70 -4.51 -28.35
N LYS A 77 1.65 -5.60 -27.59
CA LYS A 77 1.71 -6.96 -28.16
C LYS A 77 0.48 -7.24 -29.03
N LEU A 78 -0.72 -6.94 -28.51
CA LEU A 78 -1.98 -7.09 -29.25
C LEU A 78 -1.97 -6.31 -30.58
N GLU A 79 -1.50 -5.06 -30.56
CA GLU A 79 -1.41 -4.26 -31.78
C GLU A 79 -0.42 -4.85 -32.79
N LYS A 80 0.71 -5.41 -32.32
CA LYS A 80 1.66 -6.10 -33.19
C LYS A 80 1.07 -7.38 -33.80
N GLU A 81 0.37 -8.19 -33.02
CA GLU A 81 -0.32 -9.39 -33.51
C GLU A 81 -1.43 -9.04 -34.52
N ARG A 82 -2.17 -7.95 -34.26
CA ARG A 82 -3.18 -7.42 -35.20
C ARG A 82 -2.55 -7.03 -36.53
N GLN A 83 -1.47 -6.24 -36.50
CA GLN A 83 -0.73 -5.83 -37.69
C GLN A 83 -0.17 -7.04 -38.47
N MET A 84 0.40 -8.02 -37.76
CA MET A 84 0.89 -9.25 -38.39
C MET A 84 -0.24 -10.01 -39.09
N THR A 85 -1.41 -10.13 -38.44
CA THR A 85 -2.59 -10.79 -39.01
C THR A 85 -3.04 -10.08 -40.29
N THR A 86 -3.09 -8.75 -40.31
CA THR A 86 -3.41 -7.97 -41.51
C THR A 86 -2.42 -8.21 -42.65
N VAL A 87 -1.10 -8.26 -42.36
CA VAL A 87 -0.08 -8.56 -43.38
C VAL A 87 -0.28 -9.96 -43.97
N ILE A 88 -0.53 -10.95 -43.11
CA ILE A 88 -0.78 -12.33 -43.52
C ILE A 88 -2.05 -12.40 -44.41
N GLN A 89 -3.14 -11.76 -43.98
CA GLN A 89 -4.39 -11.70 -44.74
C GLN A 89 -4.20 -11.10 -46.13
N ASN A 90 -3.55 -9.92 -46.21
CA ASN A 90 -3.28 -9.23 -47.47
C ASN A 90 -2.38 -10.06 -48.39
N THR A 91 -1.41 -10.78 -47.83
CA THR A 91 -0.52 -11.66 -48.58
C THR A 91 -1.28 -12.82 -49.20
N PHE A 92 -2.14 -13.49 -48.42
CA PHE A 92 -2.98 -14.59 -48.93
C PHE A 92 -3.96 -14.11 -50.00
N GLN A 93 -4.60 -12.96 -49.82
CA GLN A 93 -5.46 -12.38 -50.86
C GLN A 93 -4.69 -12.11 -52.16
N THR A 94 -3.51 -11.50 -52.05
CA THR A 94 -2.66 -11.20 -53.21
C THR A 94 -2.26 -12.49 -53.94
N ILE A 95 -1.91 -13.55 -53.21
CA ILE A 95 -1.57 -14.85 -53.81
C ILE A 95 -2.77 -15.45 -54.53
N ILE A 96 -3.96 -15.48 -53.91
CA ILE A 96 -5.16 -16.05 -54.51
C ILE A 96 -5.53 -15.28 -55.79
N ILE A 97 -5.57 -13.96 -55.74
CA ILE A 97 -5.87 -13.10 -56.90
C ILE A 97 -4.81 -13.27 -58.00
N GLY A 98 -3.52 -13.28 -57.62
CA GLY A 98 -2.40 -13.40 -58.55
C GLY A 98 -2.27 -14.79 -59.20
N SER A 99 -2.78 -15.83 -58.55
CA SER A 99 -2.75 -17.21 -59.06
C SER A 99 -3.64 -17.44 -60.29
N ARG A 100 -4.52 -16.49 -60.64
CA ARG A 100 -5.51 -16.58 -61.72
C ARG A 100 -6.48 -17.77 -61.61
N VAL A 101 -6.57 -18.40 -60.44
CA VAL A 101 -7.64 -19.36 -60.13
C VAL A 101 -8.97 -18.62 -60.11
N ASN A 102 -10.02 -19.19 -60.68
CA ASN A 102 -11.37 -18.61 -60.68
C ASN A 102 -12.04 -18.76 -59.30
N TRP A 103 -11.52 -18.04 -58.32
CA TRP A 103 -11.97 -18.08 -56.93
C TRP A 103 -13.41 -17.59 -56.74
N ALA A 104 -13.97 -16.86 -57.71
CA ALA A 104 -15.34 -16.33 -57.63
C ALA A 104 -16.41 -17.39 -57.97
N GLU A 105 -16.05 -18.41 -58.76
CA GLU A 105 -16.93 -19.53 -59.11
C GLU A 105 -16.93 -20.64 -58.07
N ASP A 106 -15.82 -20.82 -57.34
CA ASP A 106 -15.76 -21.76 -56.22
C ASP A 106 -16.33 -21.12 -54.93
N PRO A 107 -17.44 -21.63 -54.37
CA PRO A 107 -18.07 -21.03 -53.19
C PRO A 107 -17.18 -21.01 -51.95
N SER A 108 -16.28 -21.98 -51.82
CA SER A 108 -15.40 -22.12 -50.65
C SER A 108 -14.27 -21.09 -50.69
N LEU A 109 -13.61 -20.95 -51.84
CA LEU A 109 -12.59 -19.93 -52.11
C LEU A 109 -13.17 -18.53 -52.03
N LYS A 110 -14.38 -18.31 -52.57
CA LYS A 110 -15.08 -17.03 -52.45
C LYS A 110 -15.30 -16.64 -50.99
N ALA A 111 -15.75 -17.57 -50.14
CA ALA A 111 -15.94 -17.32 -48.72
C ALA A 111 -14.61 -16.96 -48.02
N ILE A 112 -13.52 -17.68 -48.32
CA ILE A 112 -12.19 -17.44 -47.74
C ILE A 112 -11.67 -16.05 -48.15
N VAL A 113 -11.73 -15.69 -49.43
CA VAL A 113 -11.23 -14.39 -49.93
C VAL A 113 -11.99 -13.22 -49.30
N LEU A 114 -13.31 -13.33 -49.16
CA LEU A 114 -14.15 -12.32 -48.51
C LEU A 114 -13.81 -12.18 -47.01
N GLN A 115 -13.69 -13.29 -46.28
CA GLN A 115 -13.33 -13.27 -44.85
C GLN A 115 -11.95 -12.65 -44.58
N LEU A 116 -11.00 -12.85 -45.50
CA LEU A 116 -9.68 -12.20 -45.41
C LEU A 116 -9.76 -10.68 -45.59
N GLY A 117 -10.83 -10.16 -46.23
CA GLY A 117 -11.00 -8.73 -46.55
C GLY A 117 -11.88 -7.95 -45.58
N GLU A 118 -12.72 -8.63 -44.81
CA GLU A 118 -13.67 -7.99 -43.89
C GLU A 118 -13.04 -7.43 -42.60
N ASN A 119 -11.75 -7.68 -42.33
CA ASN A 119 -11.09 -7.35 -41.06
C ASN A 119 -10.08 -6.18 -41.11
N ILE A 120 -10.22 -5.26 -42.08
CA ILE A 120 -9.46 -4.00 -42.15
C ILE A 120 -10.11 -2.92 -41.30
#